data_AF-A0A3D0TRS3-F1
#
_entry.id   AF-A0A3D0TRS3-F1
#
_cell.length_a   1.000
_cell.length_b   1.000
_cell.length_c   1.000
_cell.angle_alpha   90.00
_cell.angle_beta   90.00
_cell.angle_gamma   90.00
#
_symmetry.space_group_name_H-M   'P 1'
#
loop_
_entity.id
_entity.type
_entity.pdbx_description
1 polymer ?
#
loop_
_entity_poly.entity_id
_entity_poly.type
_entity_poly.pdbx_seq_one_letter_code
_entity_poly.pdbx_strand_id
1 'polypeptide(L)'
;ATATVSVTVIETAPPPPASGGGGGGGGGGGGGYLPPVVVPTTPMATTTVATAAPTTPVTLQAPVCANSSFRKLTCSQIDSIVKLLIAFNANQSVIDNVRLTLLGAPSPSPVSNLPASIAAALFTRPLSLGMKGADVKTLQEFLNARGFTIAATGPGSSGKETTFFGPATYRAVIKFQDAYAADILIPVNLKKGTGYFGPATIRKANILR
;
A
#
# COMPACT_ATOMS: atom_id res chain seq x y z
N ALA A 1 -0.22 36.87 18.76
CA ALA A 1 1.03 36.09 18.73
C ALA A 1 0.70 34.72 18.18
N THR A 2 1.06 34.45 16.92
CA THR A 2 0.71 33.19 16.25
C THR A 2 1.91 32.25 16.42
N ALA A 3 1.72 31.16 17.18
CA ALA A 3 2.76 30.16 17.38
C ALA A 3 2.77 29.21 16.18
N THR A 4 3.84 29.25 15.40
CA THR A 4 4.10 28.29 14.34
C THR A 4 4.53 26.97 14.98
N VAL A 5 3.65 25.97 14.98
CA VAL A 5 4.00 24.61 15.39
C VAL A 5 4.61 23.90 14.18
N SER A 6 5.94 23.84 14.15
CA SER A 6 6.67 23.03 13.18
C SER A 6 6.52 21.55 13.57
N VAL A 7 5.64 20.84 12.87
CA VAL A 7 5.54 19.38 13.00
C VAL A 7 6.66 18.75 12.17
N THR A 8 7.75 18.39 12.83
CA THR A 8 8.79 17.55 12.22
C THR A 8 8.24 16.13 12.10
N VAL A 9 7.87 15.73 10.88
CA VAL A 9 7.59 14.32 10.57
C VAL A 9 8.93 13.59 10.61
N ILE A 10 9.19 12.92 11.72
CA ILE A 10 10.23 11.90 11.82
C ILE A 10 9.77 10.70 11.00
N GLU A 11 10.05 10.72 9.70
CA GLU A 11 10.04 9.50 8.88
C GLU A 11 11.13 8.58 9.43
N THR A 12 10.73 7.61 10.25
CA THR A 12 11.61 6.51 10.63
C THR A 12 11.92 5.72 9.37
N ALA A 13 13.17 5.76 8.93
CA ALA A 13 13.67 4.93 7.83
C ALA A 13 13.23 3.46 8.03
N PRO A 14 12.85 2.76 6.94
CA PRO A 14 12.48 1.35 7.04
C PRO A 14 13.63 0.56 7.68
N PRO A 15 13.34 -0.39 8.59
CA PRO A 15 14.38 -1.17 9.25
C PRO A 15 15.21 -1.92 8.19
N PRO A 16 16.54 -2.00 8.37
CA PRO A 16 17.39 -2.70 7.42
C PRO A 16 16.93 -4.17 7.29
N PRO A 17 17.00 -4.76 6.08
CA PRO A 17 16.56 -6.12 5.87
C PRO A 17 17.31 -7.06 6.81
N ALA A 18 16.56 -7.92 7.52
CA ALA A 18 17.14 -8.95 8.36
C ALA A 18 18.17 -9.76 7.55
N SER A 19 19.43 -9.63 7.95
CA SER A 19 20.56 -10.42 7.46
C SER A 19 20.36 -11.88 7.85
N GLY A 20 19.58 -12.61 7.05
CA GLY A 20 19.44 -14.06 7.14
C GLY A 20 20.43 -14.73 6.18
N GLY A 21 21.58 -15.13 6.71
CA GLY A 21 22.54 -15.97 5.99
C GLY A 21 22.08 -17.44 5.87
N GLY A 22 22.61 -18.12 4.85
CA GLY A 22 22.83 -19.58 4.88
C GLY A 22 22.24 -20.43 3.75
N GLY A 23 23.10 -20.80 2.79
CA GLY A 23 23.09 -22.05 1.99
C GLY A 23 22.18 -22.05 0.74
N GLY A 24 22.60 -22.38 -0.48
CA GLY A 24 23.84 -22.97 -1.01
C GLY A 24 23.49 -23.88 -2.20
N GLY A 25 24.18 -23.73 -3.33
CA GLY A 25 24.28 -24.74 -4.41
C GLY A 25 23.63 -24.42 -5.75
N GLY A 26 24.45 -24.34 -6.81
CA GLY A 26 24.02 -24.36 -8.22
C GLY A 26 25.00 -23.64 -9.14
N GLY A 27 25.85 -24.39 -9.85
CA GLY A 27 27.04 -23.88 -10.55
C GLY A 27 26.86 -23.47 -12.01
N GLY A 28 27.95 -22.89 -12.54
CA GLY A 28 28.53 -23.19 -13.85
C GLY A 28 27.98 -22.48 -15.10
N GLY A 29 28.80 -21.60 -15.66
CA GLY A 29 29.13 -21.66 -17.10
C GLY A 29 28.84 -20.44 -17.99
N GLY A 30 29.91 -19.73 -18.37
CA GLY A 30 30.11 -19.00 -19.65
C GLY A 30 29.29 -17.72 -19.87
N GLY A 31 29.85 -16.53 -20.02
CA GLY A 31 31.04 -16.17 -20.78
C GLY A 31 30.62 -15.57 -22.13
N GLY A 32 30.43 -14.24 -22.16
CA GLY A 32 30.04 -13.51 -23.38
C GLY A 32 29.86 -12.02 -23.08
N TYR A 33 30.98 -11.31 -22.91
CA TYR A 33 30.96 -9.84 -22.87
C TYR A 33 30.61 -9.32 -24.26
N LEU A 34 29.41 -8.75 -24.41
CA LEU A 34 29.06 -7.93 -25.56
C LEU A 34 29.27 -6.45 -25.19
N PRO A 35 29.89 -5.64 -26.07
CA PRO A 35 30.18 -4.23 -25.79
C PRO A 35 28.90 -3.39 -25.66
N PRO A 36 28.95 -2.24 -24.96
CA PRO A 36 27.78 -1.41 -24.73
C PRO A 36 27.24 -0.81 -26.03
N VAL A 37 25.98 -1.13 -26.34
CA VAL A 37 25.22 -0.47 -27.40
C VAL A 37 24.93 0.96 -26.95
N VAL A 38 25.54 1.94 -27.62
CA VAL A 38 25.21 3.36 -27.48
C VAL A 38 23.82 3.57 -28.07
N VAL A 39 22.81 3.70 -27.20
CA VAL A 39 21.45 4.06 -27.62
C VAL A 39 21.45 5.57 -27.88
N PRO A 40 21.06 6.04 -29.08
CA PRO A 40 20.90 7.47 -29.33
C PRO A 40 19.75 8.01 -28.45
N THR A 41 20.08 8.90 -27.52
CA THR A 41 19.13 9.65 -26.71
C THR A 41 18.47 10.71 -27.58
N THR A 42 17.25 10.44 -28.04
CA THR A 42 16.38 11.48 -28.61
C THR A 42 15.95 12.45 -27.49
N PRO A 43 16.12 13.76 -27.66
CA PRO A 43 15.64 14.74 -26.68
C PRO A 43 14.10 14.70 -26.64
N MET A 44 13.56 14.43 -25.46
CA MET A 44 12.12 14.43 -25.19
C MET A 44 11.59 15.86 -25.33
N ALA A 45 10.57 16.03 -26.17
CA ALA A 45 9.92 17.32 -26.42
C ALA A 45 9.46 17.96 -25.10
N THR A 46 9.83 19.21 -24.90
CA THR A 46 9.40 20.05 -23.78
C THR A 46 7.95 20.46 -23.99
N THR A 47 7.00 19.70 -23.47
CA THR A 47 5.60 20.15 -23.37
C THR A 47 5.48 21.07 -22.16
N THR A 48 5.40 22.38 -22.42
CA THR A 48 4.98 23.38 -21.44
C THR A 48 3.56 23.06 -20.97
N VAL A 49 3.42 22.68 -19.70
CA VAL A 49 2.13 22.51 -19.03
C VAL A 49 1.57 23.91 -18.74
N ALA A 50 0.41 24.21 -19.32
CA ALA A 50 -0.35 25.40 -19.01
C ALA A 50 -0.78 25.37 -17.53
N THR A 51 -0.38 26.40 -16.79
CA THR A 51 -0.81 26.70 -15.43
C THR A 51 -2.30 27.07 -15.43
N ALA A 52 -3.15 26.08 -15.17
CA ALA A 52 -4.53 26.36 -14.76
C ALA A 52 -4.52 26.91 -13.32
N ALA A 53 -4.98 28.14 -13.18
CA ALA A 53 -5.12 28.83 -11.90
C ALA A 53 -6.05 28.05 -10.96
N PRO A 54 -5.71 27.90 -9.66
CA PRO A 54 -6.60 27.32 -8.68
C PRO A 54 -7.63 28.39 -8.26
N THR A 55 -8.77 28.45 -8.96
CA THR A 55 -9.93 29.22 -8.50
C THR A 55 -11.02 28.28 -8.03
N THR A 56 -10.83 27.74 -6.83
CA THR A 56 -11.86 27.68 -5.79
C THR A 56 -11.16 27.50 -4.44
N PRO A 57 -11.43 28.33 -3.42
CA PRO A 57 -11.03 27.99 -2.07
C PRO A 57 -11.83 26.75 -1.66
N VAL A 58 -11.13 25.63 -1.49
CA VAL A 58 -11.66 24.51 -0.70
C VAL A 58 -11.79 25.05 0.72
N THR A 59 -12.98 25.49 1.09
CA THR A 59 -13.33 25.71 2.49
C THR A 59 -13.02 24.41 3.21
N LEU A 60 -12.11 24.46 4.19
CA LEU A 60 -11.90 23.34 5.10
C LEU A 60 -13.22 23.05 5.81
N GLN A 61 -13.94 22.05 5.32
CA GLN A 61 -15.08 21.47 6.00
C GLN A 61 -14.59 21.03 7.39
N ALA A 62 -15.21 21.57 8.44
CA ALA A 62 -15.03 21.10 9.81
C ALA A 62 -15.13 19.56 9.88
N PRO A 63 -14.45 18.89 10.84
CA PRO A 63 -14.38 17.42 10.88
C PRO A 63 -15.78 16.81 10.79
N VAL A 64 -15.93 15.92 9.79
CA VAL A 64 -17.17 15.33 9.25
C VAL A 64 -18.07 14.55 10.22
N CYS A 65 -17.93 14.71 11.53
CA CYS A 65 -18.70 13.96 12.53
C CYS A 65 -19.84 14.76 13.19
N ALA A 66 -20.23 15.91 12.61
CA ALA A 66 -21.38 16.70 13.03
C ALA A 66 -22.74 16.24 12.45
N ASN A 67 -22.77 15.28 11.52
CA ASN A 67 -24.00 14.90 10.80
C ASN A 67 -24.47 13.45 11.04
N SER A 68 -24.07 12.82 12.16
CA SER A 68 -24.52 11.46 12.47
C SER A 68 -26.04 11.41 12.63
N SER A 69 -26.73 10.67 11.76
CA SER A 69 -28.18 10.40 11.86
C SER A 69 -28.56 9.76 13.21
N PHE A 70 -27.59 9.21 13.92
CA PHE A 70 -27.70 8.73 15.30
C PHE A 70 -27.24 9.82 16.27
N ARG A 71 -28.14 10.75 16.65
CA ARG A 71 -27.88 11.87 17.60
C ARG A 71 -27.32 11.47 18.99
N LYS A 72 -27.14 10.17 19.26
CA LYS A 72 -26.56 9.63 20.50
C LYS A 72 -25.08 9.28 20.40
N LEU A 73 -24.50 9.27 19.19
CA LEU A 73 -23.09 8.95 18.98
C LEU A 73 -22.31 10.22 18.68
N THR A 74 -21.42 10.57 19.59
CA THR A 74 -20.42 11.63 19.44
C THR A 74 -19.31 11.19 18.48
N CYS A 75 -18.59 12.17 17.92
CA CYS A 75 -17.39 11.93 17.11
C CYS A 75 -16.43 10.93 17.75
N SER A 76 -16.18 11.06 19.05
CA SER A 76 -15.27 10.17 19.79
C SER A 76 -15.80 8.75 19.90
N GLN A 77 -17.12 8.57 20.07
CA GLN A 77 -17.73 7.24 20.11
C GLN A 77 -17.69 6.56 18.74
N ILE A 78 -17.89 7.30 17.65
CA ILE A 78 -17.72 6.76 16.29
C ILE A 78 -16.25 6.37 16.07
N ASP A 79 -15.31 7.18 16.54
CA ASP A 79 -13.87 6.89 16.46
C ASP A 79 -13.49 5.64 17.27
N SER A 80 -14.10 5.44 18.44
CA SER A 80 -13.95 4.20 19.23
C SER A 80 -14.48 2.97 18.48
N ILE A 81 -15.62 3.07 17.80
CA ILE A 81 -16.18 1.97 17.00
C ILE A 81 -15.24 1.65 15.81
N VAL A 82 -14.76 2.68 15.12
CA VAL A 82 -13.82 2.51 14.00
C VAL A 82 -12.49 1.91 14.49
N LYS A 83 -11.96 2.37 15.63
CA LYS A 83 -10.76 1.80 16.25
C LYS A 83 -10.95 0.35 16.65
N LEU A 84 -12.13 -0.03 17.15
CA LEU A 84 -12.46 -1.42 17.44
C LEU A 84 -12.48 -2.27 16.17
N LEU A 85 -13.07 -1.77 15.07
CA LEU A 85 -13.06 -2.46 13.78
C LEU A 85 -11.65 -2.57 13.19
N ILE A 86 -10.81 -1.55 13.38
CA ILE A 86 -9.40 -1.60 13.01
C ILE A 86 -8.66 -2.63 13.86
N ALA A 87 -8.96 -2.73 15.16
CA ALA A 87 -8.41 -3.75 16.04
C ALA A 87 -8.84 -5.18 15.64
N PHE A 88 -10.08 -5.36 15.19
CA PHE A 88 -10.55 -6.59 14.55
C PHE A 88 -10.12 -6.75 13.10
N ASN A 89 -9.33 -5.81 12.60
CA ASN A 89 -8.77 -5.81 11.27
C ASN A 89 -9.79 -5.93 10.14
N ALA A 90 -10.96 -5.30 10.32
CA ALA A 90 -11.99 -5.23 9.32
C ALA A 90 -11.47 -4.61 8.00
N ASN A 91 -11.99 -5.09 6.87
CA ASN A 91 -11.72 -4.55 5.54
C ASN A 91 -11.93 -3.03 5.50
N GLN A 92 -11.11 -2.31 4.72
CA GLN A 92 -11.26 -0.86 4.57
C GLN A 92 -12.67 -0.49 4.11
N SER A 93 -13.22 -1.22 3.14
CA SER A 93 -14.61 -1.02 2.70
C SER A 93 -15.64 -1.29 3.79
N VAL A 94 -15.38 -2.20 4.72
CA VAL A 94 -16.28 -2.46 5.87
C VAL A 94 -16.19 -1.31 6.88
N ILE A 95 -14.99 -0.82 7.15
CA ILE A 95 -14.76 0.34 8.02
C ILE A 95 -15.40 1.59 7.42
N ASP A 96 -15.25 1.80 6.12
CA ASP A 96 -15.82 2.94 5.39
C ASP A 96 -17.35 2.84 5.39
N ASN A 97 -17.92 1.68 5.08
CA ASN A 97 -19.37 1.47 5.11
C ASN A 97 -19.95 1.68 6.52
N VAL A 98 -19.29 1.17 7.57
CA VAL A 98 -19.73 1.39 8.96
C VAL A 98 -19.63 2.86 9.32
N ARG A 99 -18.51 3.52 9.02
CA ARG A 99 -18.35 4.96 9.26
C ARG A 99 -19.42 5.78 8.55
N LEU A 100 -19.68 5.50 7.27
CA LEU A 100 -20.71 6.19 6.47
C LEU A 100 -22.11 5.95 7.04
N THR A 101 -22.41 4.72 7.43
CA THR A 101 -23.69 4.36 8.07
C THR A 101 -23.87 5.09 9.40
N LEU A 102 -22.83 5.14 10.25
CA LEU A 102 -22.87 5.82 11.55
C LEU A 102 -22.97 7.34 11.41
N LEU A 103 -22.42 7.90 10.33
CA LEU A 103 -22.51 9.31 9.98
C LEU A 103 -23.77 9.66 9.21
N GLY A 104 -24.68 8.72 8.93
CA GLY A 104 -25.91 9.03 8.21
C GLY A 104 -25.71 9.43 6.74
N ALA A 105 -24.52 9.22 6.21
CA ALA A 105 -24.23 9.51 4.82
C ALA A 105 -25.01 8.53 3.93
N PRO A 106 -25.52 8.96 2.76
CA PRO A 106 -26.10 8.04 1.81
C PRO A 106 -25.08 6.96 1.48
N SER A 107 -25.49 5.69 1.50
CA SER A 107 -24.66 4.55 1.11
C SER A 107 -23.97 4.89 -0.20
N PRO A 108 -22.63 4.78 -0.31
CA PRO A 108 -21.95 5.06 -1.55
C PRO A 108 -22.45 4.03 -2.55
N SER A 109 -23.30 4.46 -3.49
CA SER A 109 -23.43 3.73 -4.74
C SER A 109 -22.01 3.57 -5.28
N PRO A 110 -21.61 2.41 -5.82
CA PRO A 110 -20.30 2.26 -6.42
C PRO A 110 -20.22 3.18 -7.64
N VAL A 111 -19.84 4.43 -7.42
CA VAL A 111 -19.49 5.38 -8.47
C VAL A 111 -18.08 5.03 -8.93
N SER A 112 -17.97 3.93 -9.67
CA SER A 112 -16.75 3.53 -10.37
C SER A 112 -16.52 4.43 -11.58
N ASN A 113 -16.27 5.72 -11.33
CA ASN A 113 -15.76 6.65 -12.34
C ASN A 113 -14.38 7.18 -11.98
N LEU A 114 -13.64 6.44 -11.17
CA LEU A 114 -12.22 6.68 -10.97
C LEU A 114 -11.49 6.25 -12.27
N PRO A 115 -10.67 7.12 -12.90
CA PRO A 115 -9.89 6.72 -14.06
C PRO A 115 -9.09 5.47 -13.70
N ALA A 116 -9.05 4.48 -14.60
CA ALA A 116 -8.43 3.16 -14.35
C ALA A 116 -6.99 3.25 -13.79
N SER A 117 -6.30 4.36 -14.07
CA SER A 117 -4.97 4.67 -13.55
C SER A 117 -4.91 4.91 -12.03
N ILE A 118 -5.98 5.37 -11.38
CA ILE A 118 -6.01 5.62 -9.92
C ILE A 118 -6.61 4.40 -9.19
N ALA A 119 -7.55 3.66 -9.80
CA ALA A 119 -8.02 2.40 -9.22
C ALA A 119 -6.92 1.32 -9.22
N ALA A 120 -6.01 1.36 -10.20
CA ALA A 120 -4.78 0.56 -10.20
C ALA A 120 -3.81 0.94 -9.05
N ALA A 121 -3.93 2.14 -8.48
CA ALA A 121 -3.02 2.64 -7.46
C ALA A 121 -3.33 2.12 -6.05
N LEU A 122 -4.50 1.51 -5.80
CA LEU A 122 -4.88 1.01 -4.48
C LEU A 122 -5.12 -0.50 -4.50
N PHE A 123 -4.63 -1.18 -3.48
CA PHE A 123 -4.98 -2.57 -3.23
C PHE A 123 -6.38 -2.63 -2.63
N THR A 124 -7.27 -3.37 -3.27
CA THR A 124 -8.67 -3.53 -2.83
C THR A 124 -9.03 -4.98 -2.55
N ARG A 125 -8.24 -5.92 -3.08
CA ARG A 125 -8.52 -7.36 -2.99
C ARG A 125 -7.45 -8.08 -2.14
N PRO A 126 -7.86 -8.96 -1.21
CA PRO A 126 -6.91 -9.82 -0.51
C PRO A 126 -6.22 -10.80 -1.47
N LEU A 127 -4.92 -11.00 -1.27
CA LEU A 127 -4.10 -11.90 -2.09
C LEU A 127 -3.42 -12.97 -1.24
N SER A 128 -3.31 -14.17 -1.78
CA SER A 128 -2.69 -15.32 -1.13
C SER A 128 -1.89 -16.18 -2.11
N LEU A 129 -1.07 -17.08 -1.56
CA LEU A 129 -0.27 -18.03 -2.32
C LEU A 129 -1.12 -18.79 -3.35
N GLY A 130 -0.63 -18.88 -4.59
CA GLY A 130 -1.29 -19.55 -5.71
C GLY A 130 -2.17 -18.63 -6.56
N MET A 131 -2.54 -17.44 -6.06
CA MET A 131 -3.37 -16.51 -6.83
C MET A 131 -2.64 -15.94 -8.04
N LYS A 132 -3.41 -15.58 -9.08
CA LYS A 132 -2.93 -14.88 -10.26
C LYS A 132 -3.74 -13.60 -10.51
N GLY A 133 -3.11 -12.57 -11.07
CA GLY A 133 -3.79 -11.35 -11.44
C GLY A 133 -2.86 -10.16 -11.68
N ALA A 134 -3.40 -9.08 -12.25
CA ALA A 134 -2.68 -7.82 -12.44
C ALA A 134 -2.33 -7.17 -11.08
N ASP A 135 -3.22 -7.31 -10.09
CA ASP A 135 -3.01 -6.85 -8.72
C ASP A 135 -1.86 -7.57 -8.00
N VAL A 136 -1.62 -8.85 -8.32
CA VAL A 136 -0.42 -9.57 -7.87
C VAL A 136 0.83 -8.94 -8.45
N LYS A 137 0.83 -8.57 -9.74
CA LYS A 137 1.97 -7.87 -10.34
C LYS A 137 2.22 -6.53 -9.63
N THR A 138 1.17 -5.75 -9.39
CA THR A 138 1.27 -4.48 -8.65
C THR A 138 1.73 -4.68 -7.20
N LEU A 139 1.39 -5.81 -6.56
CA LEU A 139 1.93 -6.19 -5.26
C LEU A 139 3.43 -6.43 -5.35
N GLN A 140 3.88 -7.13 -6.38
CA GLN A 140 5.30 -7.41 -6.56
C GLN A 140 6.11 -6.14 -6.81
N GLU A 141 5.59 -5.23 -7.63
CA GLU A 141 6.21 -3.92 -7.91
C GLU A 141 6.33 -3.10 -6.61
N PHE A 142 5.26 -3.05 -5.83
CA PHE A 142 5.25 -2.38 -4.52
C PHE A 142 6.29 -2.96 -3.55
N LEU A 143 6.34 -4.29 -3.43
CA LEU A 143 7.27 -4.96 -2.51
C LEU A 143 8.73 -4.70 -2.92
N ASN A 144 9.06 -4.86 -4.21
CA ASN A 144 10.39 -4.59 -4.73
C ASN A 144 10.79 -3.11 -4.52
N ALA A 145 9.89 -2.17 -4.80
CA ALA A 145 10.14 -0.74 -4.62
C ALA A 145 10.39 -0.34 -3.14
N ARG A 146 9.78 -1.06 -2.20
CA ARG A 146 9.95 -0.83 -0.75
C ARG A 146 11.09 -1.66 -0.12
N GLY A 147 11.91 -2.32 -0.94
CA GLY A 147 13.06 -3.10 -0.48
C GLY A 147 12.74 -4.52 0.00
N PHE A 148 11.50 -4.98 -0.16
CA PHE A 148 11.09 -6.36 0.10
C PHE A 148 11.31 -7.21 -1.16
N THR A 149 12.58 -7.39 -1.52
CA THR A 149 12.99 -8.08 -2.74
C THR A 149 12.38 -9.49 -2.84
N ILE A 150 11.63 -9.73 -3.92
CA ILE A 150 11.02 -11.02 -4.20
C ILE A 150 12.04 -11.99 -4.82
N ALA A 151 12.77 -11.51 -5.83
CA ALA A 151 13.86 -12.25 -6.46
C ALA A 151 14.99 -11.28 -6.83
N ALA A 152 16.24 -11.72 -6.72
CA ALA A 152 17.39 -10.91 -7.12
C ALA A 152 17.49 -10.78 -8.65
N THR A 153 17.15 -11.85 -9.38
CA THR A 153 17.14 -11.91 -10.84
C THR A 153 16.00 -12.81 -11.31
N GLY A 154 15.61 -12.66 -12.58
CA GLY A 154 14.58 -13.50 -13.19
C GLY A 154 13.15 -13.13 -12.80
N PRO A 155 12.19 -14.05 -12.92
CA PRO A 155 10.78 -13.77 -12.63
C PRO A 155 10.56 -13.29 -11.19
N GLY A 156 9.89 -12.15 -11.04
CA GLY A 156 9.63 -11.52 -9.75
C GLY A 156 10.70 -10.53 -9.30
N SER A 157 11.84 -10.41 -10.00
CA SER A 157 12.81 -9.36 -9.72
C SER A 157 12.28 -7.99 -10.13
N SER A 158 12.91 -6.91 -9.65
CA SER A 158 12.52 -5.55 -10.02
C SER A 158 12.52 -5.38 -11.55
N GLY A 159 11.42 -4.89 -12.12
CA GLY A 159 11.21 -4.73 -13.56
C GLY A 159 10.89 -6.04 -14.30
N LYS A 160 10.80 -7.17 -13.60
CA LYS A 160 10.44 -8.50 -14.12
C LYS A 160 9.33 -9.16 -13.29
N GLU A 161 8.45 -8.34 -12.73
CA GLU A 161 7.32 -8.78 -11.93
C GLU A 161 6.35 -9.63 -12.75
N THR A 162 5.73 -10.58 -12.06
CA THR A 162 4.83 -11.58 -12.64
C THR A 162 3.43 -11.39 -12.09
N THR A 163 2.46 -12.00 -12.76
CA THR A 163 1.07 -12.02 -12.29
C THR A 163 0.81 -13.19 -11.33
N PHE A 164 1.82 -13.92 -10.85
CA PHE A 164 1.64 -15.12 -10.03
C PHE A 164 2.17 -14.94 -8.61
N PHE A 165 1.32 -15.19 -7.61
CA PHE A 165 1.67 -15.12 -6.21
C PHE A 165 2.31 -16.45 -5.80
N GLY A 166 3.60 -16.59 -6.08
CA GLY A 166 4.38 -17.78 -5.77
C GLY A 166 5.02 -17.76 -4.38
N PRO A 167 5.82 -18.79 -4.04
CA PRO A 167 6.53 -18.87 -2.76
C PRO A 167 7.47 -17.68 -2.49
N ALA A 168 8.05 -17.09 -3.53
CA ALA A 168 8.91 -15.91 -3.40
C ALA A 168 8.12 -14.68 -2.95
N THR A 169 6.97 -14.40 -3.58
CA THR A 169 6.06 -13.32 -3.19
C THR A 169 5.53 -13.53 -1.77
N TYR A 170 5.18 -14.77 -1.42
CA TYR A 170 4.75 -15.14 -0.08
C TYR A 170 5.79 -14.79 1.00
N ARG A 171 7.06 -15.14 0.76
CA ARG A 171 8.17 -14.79 1.67
C ARG A 171 8.40 -13.28 1.76
N ALA A 172 8.26 -12.56 0.65
CA ALA A 172 8.37 -11.10 0.63
C ALA A 172 7.24 -10.43 1.44
N VAL A 173 6.01 -10.94 1.33
CA VAL A 173 4.88 -10.47 2.15
C VAL A 173 5.12 -10.74 3.63
N ILE A 174 5.65 -11.91 4.02
CA ILE A 174 6.02 -12.18 5.42
C ILE A 174 7.00 -11.13 5.93
N LYS A 175 8.07 -10.85 5.17
CA LYS A 175 9.06 -9.83 5.55
C LYS A 175 8.43 -8.44 5.72
N PHE A 176 7.53 -8.07 4.81
CA PHE A 176 6.77 -6.82 4.93
C PHE A 176 5.93 -6.80 6.21
N GLN A 177 5.22 -7.88 6.50
CA GLN A 177 4.36 -7.99 7.68
C GLN A 177 5.17 -7.93 8.98
N ASP A 178 6.30 -8.61 9.04
CA ASP A 178 7.20 -8.58 10.19
C ASP A 178 7.81 -7.18 10.38
N ALA A 179 8.17 -6.49 9.30
CA ALA A 179 8.69 -5.12 9.36
C ALA A 179 7.68 -4.10 9.89
N TYR A 180 6.38 -4.33 9.67
CA TYR A 180 5.28 -3.49 10.15
C TYR A 180 4.40 -4.23 11.18
N ALA A 181 5.02 -5.06 12.03
CA ALA A 181 4.31 -5.93 12.98
C ALA A 181 3.37 -5.17 13.91
N ALA A 182 3.73 -3.96 14.35
CA ALA A 182 2.90 -3.15 15.23
C ALA A 182 1.54 -2.79 14.63
N ASP A 183 1.50 -2.56 13.31
CA ASP A 183 0.29 -2.19 12.59
C ASP A 183 -0.47 -3.41 12.05
N ILE A 184 0.26 -4.51 11.76
CA ILE A 184 -0.29 -5.65 11.01
C ILE A 184 -0.53 -6.88 11.90
N LEU A 185 0.39 -7.20 12.81
CA LEU A 185 0.42 -8.48 13.52
C LEU A 185 -0.04 -8.36 14.98
N ILE A 186 0.46 -7.36 15.71
CA ILE A 186 0.15 -7.15 17.13
C ILE A 186 -1.36 -6.97 17.37
N PRO A 187 -2.11 -6.18 16.57
CA PRO A 187 -3.54 -5.95 16.81
C PRO A 187 -4.39 -7.23 16.73
N VAL A 188 -3.91 -8.22 15.97
CA VAL A 188 -4.58 -9.52 15.76
C VAL A 188 -3.88 -10.66 16.51
N ASN A 189 -3.03 -10.32 17.48
CA ASN A 189 -2.31 -11.26 18.35
C ASN A 189 -1.48 -12.31 17.57
N LEU A 190 -0.92 -11.90 16.43
CA LEU A 190 0.01 -12.70 15.64
C LEU A 190 1.45 -12.32 15.99
N LYS A 191 2.33 -13.33 16.03
CA LYS A 191 3.75 -13.13 16.34
C LYS A 191 4.67 -13.13 15.12
N LYS A 192 4.17 -13.59 13.98
CA LYS A 192 4.92 -13.72 12.72
C LYS A 192 4.01 -13.45 11.53
N GLY A 193 4.59 -12.94 10.45
CA GLY A 193 3.95 -12.79 9.17
C GLY A 193 3.37 -14.12 8.67
N THR A 194 2.17 -14.03 8.12
CA THR A 194 1.41 -15.19 7.60
C THR A 194 1.56 -15.35 6.10
N GLY A 195 2.10 -14.34 5.41
CA GLY A 195 2.21 -14.26 3.96
C GLY A 195 0.86 -14.07 3.25
N TYR A 196 -0.22 -13.90 4.00
CA TYR A 196 -1.53 -13.51 3.50
C TYR A 196 -1.61 -12.00 3.37
N PHE A 197 -1.72 -11.48 2.15
CA PHE A 197 -1.87 -10.06 1.88
C PHE A 197 -3.33 -9.63 2.11
N GLY A 198 -3.72 -9.69 3.38
CA GLY A 198 -5.07 -9.43 3.88
C GLY A 198 -5.31 -7.97 4.29
N PRO A 199 -6.41 -7.69 5.01
CA PRO A 199 -6.91 -6.33 5.20
C PRO A 199 -5.93 -5.38 5.92
N ALA A 200 -5.29 -5.82 7.01
CA ALA A 200 -4.21 -5.06 7.68
C ALA A 200 -3.08 -4.73 6.69
N THR A 201 -2.67 -5.74 5.93
CA THR A 201 -1.51 -5.63 5.04
C THR A 201 -1.82 -4.70 3.88
N ILE A 202 -3.03 -4.80 3.32
CA ILE A 202 -3.58 -3.88 2.32
C ILE A 202 -3.61 -2.45 2.85
N ARG A 203 -4.17 -2.23 4.05
CA ARG A 203 -4.26 -0.90 4.65
C ARG A 203 -2.88 -0.28 4.79
N LYS A 204 -1.94 -1.02 5.38
CA LYS A 204 -0.57 -0.54 5.56
C LYS A 204 0.11 -0.29 4.22
N ALA A 205 -0.04 -1.19 3.25
CA ALA A 205 0.54 -1.02 1.93
C ALA A 205 -0.02 0.20 1.18
N ASN A 206 -1.33 0.45 1.25
CA ASN A 206 -1.96 1.63 0.65
C ASN A 206 -1.51 2.95 1.30
N ILE A 207 -1.23 2.97 2.60
CA ILE A 207 -0.64 4.14 3.29
C ILE A 207 0.79 4.40 2.81
N LEU A 208 1.51 3.34 2.44
CA LEU A 208 2.92 3.39 2.04
C LEU A 208 3.10 3.43 0.51
N ARG A 209 2.12 3.82 -0.29
CA ARG A 209 2.30 3.91 -1.74
C ARG A 209 2.86 5.26 -2.14
#